data_AF-A0A4Q3S0W7-F1
#
_entry.id   AF-A0A4Q3S0W7-F1
#
_cell.length_a   1.000
_cell.length_b   1.000
_cell.length_c   1.000
_cell.angle_alpha   90.00
_cell.angle_beta   90.00
_cell.angle_gamma   90.00
#
_symmetry.space_group_name_H-M   'P 1'
#
loop_
_entity.id
_entity.type
_entity.pdbx_description
1 polymer ?
#
loop_
_entity_poly.entity_id
_entity_poly.type
_entity_poly.pdbx_seq_one_letter_code
_entity_poly.pdbx_strand_id
1 'polypeptide(L)'
;MVWWWWILPAASALLGAIVLLRGLGGVFGGRLVGGLFGTAFGGGLLAVGAVVALAGLDVQTYQRLTYERPVATLETRQLGPQLFEATLT
;
A
#
# COMPACT_ATOMS: atom_id res chain seq x y z
N MET A 1 12.40 -10.87 -3.26
CA MET A 1 12.09 -9.66 -2.48
C MET A 1 13.24 -8.68 -2.59
N VAL A 2 12.99 -7.46 -3.05
CA VAL A 2 14.01 -6.43 -3.19
C VAL A 2 14.12 -5.70 -1.86
N TRP A 3 15.04 -6.09 -0.96
CA TRP A 3 15.05 -5.63 0.44
C TRP A 3 15.07 -4.11 0.63
N TRP A 4 15.49 -3.34 -0.37
CA TRP A 4 15.59 -1.88 -0.35
C TRP A 4 14.33 -1.14 -0.83
N TRP A 5 13.25 -1.85 -1.20
CA TRP A 5 12.05 -1.25 -1.79
C TRP A 5 11.38 -0.15 -0.94
N TRP A 6 11.50 -0.24 0.40
CA TRP A 6 10.90 0.70 1.34
C TRP A 6 11.67 2.03 1.44
N ILE A 7 12.91 2.09 0.95
CA ILE A 7 13.79 3.26 1.10
C ILE A 7 13.22 4.46 0.35
N LEU A 8 12.75 4.27 -0.89
CA LEU A 8 12.18 5.35 -1.70
C LEU A 8 10.92 5.98 -1.05
N PRO A 9 9.88 5.19 -0.68
CA PRO A 9 8.71 5.75 0.01
C PRO A 9 9.04 6.35 1.38
N ALA A 10 9.99 5.76 2.14
CA ALA A 10 10.40 6.32 3.42
C ALA A 10 11.11 7.67 3.26
N ALA A 11 12.03 7.78 2.28
CA ALA A 11 12.75 9.01 2.01
C ALA A 11 11.81 10.12 1.51
N SER A 12 10.86 9.81 0.61
CA SER A 12 9.88 10.77 0.15
C SER A 12 8.94 11.23 1.27
N ALA A 13 8.51 10.32 2.15
CA ALA A 13 7.72 10.66 3.32
C ALA A 13 8.48 11.57 4.29
N LEU A 14 9.76 11.27 4.59
CA LEU A 14 10.62 12.09 5.45
C LEU A 14 10.80 13.50 4.89
N LEU A 15 11.15 13.62 3.61
CA LEU A 15 11.30 14.92 2.95
C LEU A 15 9.98 15.69 2.94
N GLY A 16 8.87 14.99 2.67
CA GLY A 16 7.53 15.55 2.67
C GLY A 16 7.14 16.10 4.04
N ALA A 17 7.41 15.36 5.11
CA ALA A 17 7.17 15.79 6.49
C ALA A 17 7.97 17.05 6.84
N ILE A 18 9.25 17.10 6.48
CA ILE A 18 10.10 18.28 6.75
C ILE A 18 9.54 19.52 6.04
N VAL A 19 9.15 19.38 4.77
CA VAL A 19 8.61 20.50 3.98
C VAL A 19 7.22 20.90 4.50
N LEU A 20 6.38 19.94 4.86
CA LEU A 20 5.06 20.18 5.45
C LEU A 20 5.17 20.99 6.73
N LEU A 21 6.03 20.57 7.67
CA LEU A 21 6.22 21.24 8.95
C LEU A 21 6.77 22.67 8.76
N ARG A 22 7.70 22.86 7.82
CA ARG A 22 8.20 24.20 7.46
C ARG A 22 7.13 25.09 6.84
N GLY A 23 6.36 24.56 5.90
CA GLY A 23 5.25 25.26 5.27
C GLY A 23 4.20 25.68 6.29
N LEU A 24 3.85 24.78 7.20
CA LEU A 24 2.86 25.01 8.23
C LEU A 24 3.33 26.10 9.22
N GLY A 25 4.60 26.05 9.63
CA GLY A 25 5.23 27.13 10.39
C GLY A 25 5.21 28.47 9.65
N GLY A 26 5.36 28.46 8.32
CA GLY A 26 5.23 29.65 7.48
C GLY A 26 3.81 30.23 7.44
N VAL A 27 2.78 29.37 7.40
CA VAL A 27 1.36 29.79 7.48
C VAL A 27 1.09 30.48 8.82
N PHE A 28 1.49 29.85 9.93
CA PHE A 28 1.33 30.43 11.27
C PHE A 28 2.18 31.69 11.50
N GLY A 29 3.31 31.82 10.79
CA GLY A 29 4.19 33.00 10.83
C GLY A 29 3.76 34.18 9.93
N GLY A 30 2.54 34.16 9.37
CA GLY A 30 2.00 35.25 8.55
C GLY A 30 2.42 35.23 7.07
N ARG A 31 3.22 34.24 6.64
CA ARG A 31 3.59 34.04 5.23
C ARG A 31 2.62 33.09 4.55
N LEU A 32 1.37 33.54 4.37
CA LEU A 32 0.27 32.70 3.87
C LEU A 32 0.58 32.02 2.52
N VAL A 33 1.03 32.77 1.50
CA VAL A 33 1.25 32.22 0.16
C VAL A 33 2.37 31.17 0.14
N GLY A 34 3.53 31.49 0.71
CA GLY A 34 4.66 30.56 0.77
C GLY A 34 4.41 29.37 1.71
N GLY A 35 3.68 29.61 2.80
CA GLY A 35 3.27 28.58 3.76
C GLY A 35 2.29 27.58 3.14
N LEU A 36 1.25 28.07 2.44
CA LEU A 36 0.27 27.24 1.73
C LEU A 36 0.90 26.39 0.63
N PHE A 37 1.81 26.96 -0.16
CA PHE A 37 2.55 26.19 -1.15
C PHE A 37 3.44 25.13 -0.50
N GLY A 38 4.12 25.47 0.60
CA GLY A 38 4.94 24.53 1.35
C GLY A 38 4.14 23.39 1.97
N THR A 39 2.98 23.69 2.57
CA THR A 39 2.09 22.65 3.12
C THR A 39 1.49 21.78 2.03
N ALA A 40 1.02 22.36 0.93
CA ALA A 40 0.46 21.59 -0.18
C ALA A 40 1.51 20.65 -0.81
N PHE A 41 2.72 21.14 -1.06
CA PHE A 41 3.79 20.34 -1.63
C PHE A 41 4.27 19.25 -0.66
N GLY A 42 4.54 19.61 0.60
CA GLY A 42 4.97 18.64 1.62
C GLY A 42 3.91 17.57 1.90
N GLY A 43 2.64 17.98 1.98
CA GLY A 43 1.50 17.07 2.13
C GLY A 43 1.30 16.17 0.93
N GLY A 44 1.44 16.70 -0.29
CA GLY A 44 1.41 15.91 -1.52
C GLY A 44 2.50 14.84 -1.56
N LEU A 45 3.74 15.20 -1.19
CA LEU A 45 4.86 14.27 -1.14
C LEU A 45 4.64 13.14 -0.11
N LEU A 46 4.10 13.50 1.06
CA LEU A 46 3.69 12.53 2.09
C LEU A 46 2.60 11.57 1.59
N ALA A 47 1.56 12.11 0.94
CA ALA A 47 0.46 11.32 0.41
C ALA A 47 0.95 10.32 -0.65
N VAL A 48 1.80 10.77 -1.59
CA VAL A 48 2.40 9.91 -2.60
C VAL A 48 3.28 8.83 -1.95
N GLY A 49 4.12 9.20 -0.97
CA GLY A 49 4.94 8.23 -0.23
C GLY A 49 4.09 7.15 0.45
N ALA A 50 2.99 7.54 1.09
CA ALA A 50 2.06 6.62 1.74
C ALA A 50 1.38 5.66 0.75
N VAL A 51 0.87 6.19 -0.38
CA VAL A 51 0.22 5.37 -1.42
C VAL A 51 1.19 4.36 -2.01
N VAL A 52 2.42 4.78 -2.34
CA VAL A 52 3.45 3.88 -2.89
C VAL A 52 3.86 2.82 -1.88
N ALA A 53 3.98 3.17 -0.59
CA ALA A 53 4.29 2.21 0.47
C ALA A 53 3.18 1.16 0.61
N LEU A 54 1.92 1.58 0.65
CA LEU A 54 0.76 0.68 0.76
C LEU A 54 0.63 -0.22 -0.47
N ALA A 55 0.78 0.32 -1.68
CA ALA A 55 0.77 -0.46 -2.91
C ALA A 55 1.91 -1.50 -2.94
N GLY A 56 3.11 -1.11 -2.48
CA GLY A 56 4.24 -2.03 -2.35
C GLY A 56 3.97 -3.17 -1.37
N LEU A 57 3.34 -2.87 -0.22
CA LEU A 57 2.91 -3.88 0.75
C LEU A 57 1.87 -4.84 0.16
N ASP A 58 0.88 -4.31 -0.56
CA ASP A 58 -0.18 -5.10 -1.17
C ASP A 58 0.39 -6.09 -2.20
N VAL A 59 1.23 -5.62 -3.13
CA VAL A 59 1.89 -6.47 -4.12
C VAL A 59 2.75 -7.56 -3.47
N GLN A 60 3.49 -7.23 -2.41
CA GLN A 60 4.32 -8.22 -1.72
C GLN A 60 3.49 -9.27 -0.97
N THR A 61 2.37 -8.86 -0.39
CA THR A 61 1.47 -9.76 0.30
C THR A 61 0.74 -10.64 -0.71
N TYR A 62 0.34 -10.09 -1.86
CA TYR A 62 -0.24 -10.84 -2.97
C TYR A 62 0.67 -11.96 -3.48
N GLN A 63 1.97 -11.68 -3.63
CA GLN A 63 2.95 -12.71 -3.99
C GLN A 63 3.04 -13.84 -2.97
N ARG A 64 2.65 -13.62 -1.71
CA ARG A 64 2.58 -14.65 -0.68
C ARG A 64 1.36 -15.56 -0.81
N LEU A 65 0.24 -15.10 -1.38
CA LEU A 65 -0.93 -15.97 -1.61
C LEU A 65 -0.61 -17.09 -2.61
N THR A 66 0.32 -16.89 -3.54
CA THR A 66 0.77 -17.96 -4.46
C THR A 66 1.48 -19.11 -3.73
N TYR A 67 1.92 -18.91 -2.48
CA TYR A 67 2.49 -19.94 -1.63
C TYR A 67 1.46 -20.58 -0.69
N GLU A 68 0.17 -20.33 -0.89
CA GLU A 68 -0.88 -21.05 -0.18
C GLU A 68 -0.76 -22.55 -0.45
N ARG A 69 -0.64 -23.31 0.63
CA ARG A 69 -0.54 -24.76 0.59
C ARG A 69 -1.95 -25.31 0.38
N PRO A 70 -2.21 -26.15 -0.63
CA PRO A 70 -3.54 -26.72 -0.82
C PRO A 70 -3.96 -27.44 0.47
N VAL A 71 -5.06 -26.98 1.08
CA VAL A 71 -5.55 -27.47 2.38
C VAL A 71 -6.39 -28.73 2.21
N ALA A 72 -7.15 -28.80 1.11
CA ALA A 72 -7.89 -29.97 0.68
C ALA A 72 -8.21 -29.86 -0.81
N THR A 73 -8.26 -30.99 -1.51
CA THR A 73 -8.74 -31.06 -2.89
C THR A 73 -10.16 -31.61 -2.89
N LEU A 74 -11.09 -30.86 -3.46
CA LEU A 74 -12.47 -31.30 -3.66
C LEU A 74 -12.60 -31.90 -5.06
N GLU A 75 -12.75 -33.22 -5.14
CA GLU A 75 -13.13 -33.88 -6.38
C GLU A 75 -14.65 -34.04 -6.42
N THR A 76 -15.27 -33.67 -7.54
CA THR A 76 -16.72 -33.84 -7.73
C THR A 76 -17.00 -34.86 -8.81
N ARG A 77 -17.89 -35.80 -8.52
CA ARG A 77 -18.35 -36.82 -9.46
C ARG A 77 -19.85 -36.64 -9.67
N GLN A 78 -20.25 -36.41 -10.91
CA GLN A 78 -21.67 -36.35 -11.25
C GLN A 78 -22.26 -37.76 -11.29
N LEU A 79 -23.31 -37.97 -10.52
CA LEU A 79 -24.04 -39.25 -10.43
C LEU A 79 -25.39 -39.21 -11.18
N GLY A 80 -25.91 -38.01 -11.47
CA GLY A 80 -27.17 -37.84 -12.22
C GLY A 80 -27.46 -36.37 -12.56
N PRO A 81 -28.64 -36.07 -13.15
CA PRO A 81 -29.07 -34.69 -13.37
C PRO A 81 -29.12 -33.96 -12.02
N GLN A 82 -28.27 -32.95 -11.84
CA GLN A 82 -28.14 -32.18 -10.60
C GLN A 82 -27.74 -33.00 -9.34
N LEU A 83 -27.26 -34.24 -9.49
CA LEU A 83 -26.78 -35.07 -8.38
C LEU A 83 -25.25 -35.20 -8.46
N PHE A 84 -24.54 -34.68 -7.46
CA PHE A 84 -23.08 -34.69 -7.39
C PHE A 84 -22.61 -35.27 -6.06
N GLU A 85 -21.61 -36.15 -6.13
CA GLU A 85 -20.83 -36.61 -4.99
C GLU A 85 -19.56 -35.77 -4.92
N ALA A 86 -19.20 -35.31 -3.71
CA ALA A 86 -17.97 -34.57 -3.48
C ALA A 86 -17.09 -35.35 -2.50
N THR A 87 -15.86 -35.66 -2.89
CA THR A 87 -14.88 -36.35 -2.05
C THR A 87 -13.77 -35.37 -1.68
N LEU A 88 -13.49 -35.27 -0.39
CA LEU A 88 -12.40 -34.48 0.15
C LEU A 88 -11.14 -35.35 0.24
N THR A 89 -10.04 -34.92 -0.38
CA THR A 89 -8.73 -35.60 -0.35
C THR A 89 -7.61 -34.69 0.12
#